data_AF-A0A931S716-F1
#
_entry.id   AF-A0A931S716-F1
#
_cell.length_a   1.000
_cell.length_b   1.000
_cell.length_c   1.000
_cell.angle_alpha   90.00
_cell.angle_beta   90.00
_cell.angle_gamma   90.00
#
_symmetry.space_group_name_H-M   'P 1'
#
loop_
_entity.id
_entity.type
_entity.pdbx_description
1 polymer ?
#
loop_
_entity_poly.entity_id
_entity_poly.type
_entity_poly.pdbx_seq_one_letter_code
_entity_poly.pdbx_strand_id
1 'polypeptide(L)'
;MAHQEQPRHRGDSLEVISGDRPFDLSATAWLIGQGVRYLNTSDKEGELAYKRVGELLRDKKDAVETLVGLIRRVPSADVLLRWSLLYMLGDTGNPTAAAFLVDCSIERLPEEQKDRGCEGPRDGEILVRTMAVEALQRIATRHPNVAEHVLKVVSKPPARSILIEAVKAATALGLKDKVAEILPKDDHWILDIRRARADELHAEPERGDAAAHGFAPPKRASLSTSPNTKCQGEQEG
;
A
#
# COMPACT_ATOMS: atom_id res chain seq x y z
N MET A 1 39.74 49.16 -12.80
CA MET A 1 38.50 48.83 -12.05
C MET A 1 37.87 47.65 -12.74
N ALA A 2 37.99 46.46 -12.17
CA ALA A 2 37.45 45.23 -12.73
C ALA A 2 36.02 45.05 -12.21
N HIS A 3 35.04 45.00 -13.11
CA HIS A 3 33.66 44.67 -12.76
C HIS A 3 33.57 43.17 -12.47
N GLN A 4 33.29 42.86 -11.22
CA GLN A 4 32.90 41.52 -10.77
C GLN A 4 31.49 41.23 -11.31
N GLU A 5 31.39 40.35 -12.31
CA GLU A 5 30.10 39.80 -12.73
C GLU A 5 29.58 38.86 -11.64
N GLN A 6 28.42 39.21 -11.09
CA GLN A 6 27.71 38.35 -10.15
C GLN A 6 27.15 37.11 -10.87
N PRO A 7 27.22 35.92 -10.24
CA PRO A 7 26.67 34.70 -10.82
C PRO A 7 25.15 34.83 -10.91
N ARG A 8 24.63 34.68 -12.13
CA ARG A 8 23.19 34.67 -12.41
C ARG A 8 22.56 33.53 -11.63
N HIS A 9 21.66 33.88 -10.72
CA HIS A 9 20.74 32.98 -10.03
C HIS A 9 20.05 32.11 -11.09
N ARG A 10 20.42 30.83 -11.16
CA ARG A 10 19.74 29.83 -11.99
C ARG A 10 18.35 29.69 -11.40
N GLY A 11 17.38 30.33 -12.03
CA GLY A 11 15.98 30.27 -11.62
C GLY A 11 15.54 28.82 -11.55
N ASP A 12 15.02 28.43 -10.40
CA ASP A 12 14.46 27.11 -10.13
C ASP A 12 13.11 27.00 -10.87
N SER A 13 13.16 26.99 -12.20
CA SER A 13 11.98 26.80 -13.03
C SER A 13 11.68 25.31 -13.08
N LEU A 14 10.67 24.89 -12.32
CA LEU A 14 10.03 23.60 -12.53
C LEU A 14 9.44 23.61 -13.95
N GLU A 15 10.14 23.00 -14.89
CA GLU A 15 9.60 22.68 -16.20
C GLU A 15 8.49 21.64 -15.97
N VAL A 16 7.25 22.14 -15.88
CA VAL A 16 6.07 21.28 -15.96
C VAL A 16 6.03 20.79 -17.39
N ILE A 17 6.65 19.63 -17.63
CA ILE A 17 6.46 18.86 -18.85
C ILE A 17 4.94 18.71 -18.97
N SER A 18 4.36 19.32 -20.02
CA SER A 18 2.93 19.22 -20.33
C SER A 18 2.64 17.79 -20.78
N GLY A 19 2.71 16.88 -19.82
CA GLY A 19 2.44 15.46 -19.97
C GLY A 19 0.98 15.16 -19.64
N ASP A 20 0.52 14.09 -20.28
CA ASP A 20 -0.76 13.41 -20.10
C ASP A 20 -1.16 13.32 -18.61
N ARG A 21 -2.06 14.21 -18.18
CA ARG A 21 -2.57 14.25 -16.80
C ARG A 21 -3.61 13.15 -16.66
N PRO A 22 -3.32 12.05 -15.94
CA PRO A 22 -4.16 10.85 -15.97
C PRO A 22 -5.59 11.11 -15.45
N PHE A 23 -5.77 12.11 -14.57
CA PHE A 23 -7.08 12.47 -14.03
C PHE A 23 -7.88 13.44 -14.90
N ASP A 24 -7.31 13.98 -15.97
CA ASP A 24 -8.00 14.94 -16.86
C ASP A 24 -8.64 14.24 -18.08
N LEU A 25 -8.58 12.91 -18.15
CA LEU A 25 -9.06 12.10 -19.29
C LEU A 25 -10.59 12.02 -19.40
N SER A 26 -11.29 12.10 -18.26
CA SER A 26 -12.76 12.01 -18.20
C SER A 26 -13.28 12.59 -16.88
N ALA A 27 -14.59 12.85 -16.81
CA ALA A 27 -15.23 13.27 -15.55
C ALA A 27 -15.07 12.22 -14.43
N THR A 28 -15.08 10.93 -14.78
CA THR A 28 -14.85 9.82 -13.85
C THR A 28 -13.40 9.78 -13.38
N ALA A 29 -12.44 9.97 -14.28
CA ALA A 29 -11.01 10.07 -13.93
C ALA A 29 -10.75 11.25 -13.01
N TRP A 30 -11.38 12.41 -13.28
CA TRP A 30 -11.26 13.58 -12.43
C TRP A 30 -11.81 13.32 -11.03
N LEU A 31 -12.99 12.69 -10.93
CA LEU A 31 -13.61 12.31 -9.67
C LEU A 31 -12.73 11.32 -8.89
N ILE A 32 -12.10 10.36 -9.57
CA ILE A 32 -11.11 9.45 -8.98
C ILE A 32 -9.92 10.25 -8.42
N GLY A 33 -9.41 11.22 -9.18
CA GLY A 33 -8.35 12.12 -8.73
C GLY A 33 -8.72 12.90 -7.46
N GLN A 34 -9.97 13.34 -7.33
CA GLN A 34 -10.47 13.95 -6.08
C GLN A 34 -10.52 12.93 -4.94
N GLY A 35 -10.98 11.71 -5.21
CA GLY A 35 -10.97 10.62 -4.23
C GLY A 35 -9.56 10.34 -3.69
N VAL A 36 -8.56 10.28 -4.56
CA VAL A 36 -7.15 10.10 -4.14
C VAL A 36 -6.69 11.26 -3.27
N ARG A 37 -7.02 12.52 -3.62
CA ARG A 37 -6.65 13.68 -2.79
C ARG A 37 -7.27 13.60 -1.40
N TYR A 38 -8.57 13.34 -1.31
CA TYR A 38 -9.28 13.25 -0.03
C TYR A 38 -8.91 12.00 0.80
N LEU A 39 -8.51 10.90 0.15
CA LEU A 39 -7.99 9.73 0.86
C LEU A 39 -6.70 10.07 1.64
N ASN A 40 -5.93 11.04 1.16
CA ASN A 40 -4.64 11.44 1.74
C ASN A 40 -4.73 12.67 2.65
N THR A 41 -5.94 13.18 2.92
CA THR A 41 -6.16 14.23 3.94
C THR A 41 -6.41 13.62 5.31
N SER A 42 -6.03 14.33 6.38
CA SER A 42 -6.14 13.85 7.77
C SER A 42 -7.28 14.51 8.57
N ASP A 43 -8.14 15.30 7.92
CA ASP A 43 -9.23 16.01 8.58
C ASP A 43 -10.60 15.36 8.34
N LYS A 44 -11.56 15.71 9.21
CA LYS A 44 -12.92 15.16 9.14
C LYS A 44 -13.63 15.55 7.84
N GLU A 45 -13.32 16.71 7.28
CA GLU A 45 -13.91 17.19 6.03
C GLU A 45 -13.44 16.33 4.86
N GLY A 46 -12.14 16.05 4.78
CA GLY A 46 -11.54 15.15 3.82
C GLY A 46 -12.10 13.73 3.89
N GLU A 47 -12.28 13.17 5.10
CA GLU A 47 -12.92 11.86 5.26
C GLU A 47 -14.37 11.84 4.73
N LEU A 48 -15.15 12.90 4.99
CA LEU A 48 -16.52 13.02 4.48
C LEU A 48 -16.54 13.20 2.96
N ALA A 49 -15.63 14.01 2.42
CA ALA A 49 -15.47 14.22 0.99
C ALA A 49 -15.07 12.91 0.28
N TYR A 50 -14.15 12.14 0.86
CA TYR A 50 -13.77 10.82 0.36
C TYR A 50 -14.96 9.86 0.32
N LYS A 51 -15.71 9.76 1.41
CA LYS A 51 -16.94 8.94 1.47
C LYS A 51 -17.93 9.33 0.38
N ARG A 52 -18.11 10.65 0.17
CA ARG A 52 -18.98 11.17 -0.89
C ARG A 52 -18.50 10.81 -2.29
N VAL A 53 -17.20 10.90 -2.56
CA VAL A 53 -16.61 10.44 -3.83
C VAL A 53 -16.88 8.95 -4.04
N GLY A 54 -16.70 8.13 -3.00
CA GLY A 54 -16.97 6.70 -3.07
C GLY A 54 -18.43 6.37 -3.39
N GLU A 55 -19.39 7.12 -2.85
CA GLU A 55 -20.81 7.02 -3.23
C GLU A 55 -21.03 7.36 -4.70
N LEU A 56 -20.51 8.50 -5.15
CA LEU A 56 -20.68 8.94 -6.54
C LEU A 56 -20.06 7.96 -7.54
N LEU A 57 -18.92 7.33 -7.20
CA LEU A 57 -18.28 6.33 -8.05
C LEU A 57 -19.07 5.02 -8.14
N ARG A 58 -19.88 4.66 -7.13
CA ARG A 58 -20.74 3.45 -7.20
C ARG A 58 -21.81 3.56 -8.29
N ASP A 59 -22.30 4.77 -8.52
CA ASP A 59 -23.35 5.04 -9.51
C ASP A 59 -22.81 5.19 -10.94
N LYS A 60 -21.48 5.28 -11.09
CA LYS A 60 -20.80 5.45 -12.39
C LYS A 60 -20.50 4.11 -13.04
N LYS A 61 -21.12 3.85 -14.20
CA LYS A 61 -20.97 2.59 -14.95
C LYS A 61 -19.53 2.31 -15.40
N ASP A 62 -18.75 3.36 -15.66
CA ASP A 62 -17.37 3.34 -16.14
C ASP A 62 -16.32 3.42 -15.02
N ALA A 63 -16.73 3.47 -13.74
CA ALA A 63 -15.79 3.66 -12.62
C ALA A 63 -14.74 2.56 -12.52
N VAL A 64 -15.15 1.30 -12.64
CA VAL A 64 -14.23 0.15 -12.56
C VAL A 64 -13.24 0.17 -13.72
N GLU A 65 -13.73 0.34 -14.94
CA GLU A 65 -12.88 0.40 -16.14
C GLU A 65 -11.88 1.56 -16.05
N THR A 66 -12.34 2.74 -15.62
CA THR A 66 -11.49 3.93 -15.45
C THR A 66 -10.42 3.70 -14.37
N LEU A 67 -10.79 3.16 -13.19
CA LEU A 67 -9.84 2.84 -12.12
C LEU A 67 -8.79 1.82 -12.57
N VAL A 68 -9.21 0.73 -13.22
CA VAL A 68 -8.30 -0.29 -13.76
C VAL A 68 -7.36 0.31 -14.81
N GLY A 69 -7.88 1.16 -15.70
CA GLY A 69 -7.10 1.88 -16.69
C GLY A 69 -6.04 2.79 -16.05
N LEU A 70 -6.40 3.52 -15.00
CA LEU A 70 -5.47 4.34 -14.23
C LEU A 70 -4.40 3.50 -13.53
N ILE A 71 -4.78 2.43 -12.83
CA ILE A 71 -3.84 1.54 -12.13
C ILE A 71 -2.79 0.98 -13.08
N ARG A 72 -3.18 0.59 -14.29
CA ARG A 72 -2.27 0.05 -15.33
C ARG A 72 -1.31 1.11 -15.90
N ARG A 73 -1.68 2.38 -15.85
CA ARG A 73 -0.88 3.49 -16.39
C ARG A 73 0.10 4.07 -15.37
N VAL A 74 -0.19 3.94 -14.08
CA VAL A 74 0.67 4.47 -13.02
C VAL A 74 1.97 3.65 -12.97
N PRO A 75 3.15 4.29 -13.01
CA PRO A 75 4.43 3.60 -12.90
C PRO A 75 4.52 2.75 -11.64
N SER A 76 5.23 1.61 -11.70
CA SER A 76 5.40 0.72 -10.55
C SER A 76 6.08 1.41 -9.36
N ALA A 77 6.92 2.41 -9.63
CA ALA A 77 7.59 3.22 -8.61
C ALA A 77 6.64 4.11 -7.79
N ASP A 78 5.45 4.45 -8.30
CA ASP A 78 4.46 5.25 -7.58
C ASP A 78 3.52 4.35 -6.76
N VAL A 79 4.12 3.77 -5.71
CA VAL A 79 3.48 2.81 -4.80
C VAL A 79 2.25 3.41 -4.14
N LEU A 80 2.33 4.65 -3.66
CA LEU A 80 1.25 5.31 -2.91
C LEU A 80 0.03 5.56 -3.80
N LEU A 81 0.23 6.00 -5.04
CA LEU A 81 -0.88 6.20 -5.96
C LEU A 81 -1.54 4.88 -6.36
N ARG A 82 -0.75 3.84 -6.67
CA ARG A 82 -1.28 2.50 -7.00
C ARG A 82 -2.08 1.92 -5.84
N TRP A 83 -1.55 2.03 -4.62
CA TRP A 83 -2.23 1.63 -3.40
C TRP A 83 -3.56 2.38 -3.23
N SER A 84 -3.55 3.71 -3.40
CA SER A 84 -4.74 4.56 -3.28
C SER A 84 -5.83 4.20 -4.29
N LEU A 85 -5.44 3.92 -5.54
CA LEU A 85 -6.38 3.53 -6.59
C LEU A 85 -6.99 2.14 -6.34
N LEU A 86 -6.22 1.18 -5.82
CA LEU A 86 -6.74 -0.13 -5.41
C LEU A 86 -7.68 -0.02 -4.22
N TYR A 87 -7.34 0.81 -3.23
CA TYR A 87 -8.20 1.10 -2.10
C TYR A 87 -9.57 1.63 -2.57
N MET A 88 -9.54 2.62 -3.47
CA MET A 88 -10.76 3.16 -4.07
C MET A 88 -11.53 2.13 -4.90
N LEU A 89 -10.84 1.27 -5.65
CA LEU A 89 -11.45 0.18 -6.41
C LEU A 89 -12.24 -0.76 -5.49
N GLY A 90 -11.68 -1.12 -4.34
CA GLY A 90 -12.40 -1.87 -3.30
C GLY A 90 -13.64 -1.14 -2.79
N ASP A 91 -13.56 0.18 -2.59
CA ASP A 91 -14.65 0.99 -2.03
C ASP A 91 -15.81 1.22 -3.01
N THR A 92 -15.54 1.12 -4.33
CA THR A 92 -16.62 1.03 -5.34
C THR A 92 -17.52 -0.17 -5.08
N GLY A 93 -17.02 -1.23 -4.44
CA GLY A 93 -17.79 -2.43 -4.14
C GLY A 93 -18.28 -3.18 -5.37
N ASN A 94 -17.82 -2.85 -6.59
CA ASN A 94 -18.35 -3.46 -7.80
C ASN A 94 -17.75 -4.86 -8.03
N PRO A 95 -18.56 -5.93 -8.13
CA PRO A 95 -18.06 -7.30 -8.24
C PRO A 95 -17.27 -7.57 -9.53
N THR A 96 -17.43 -6.75 -10.57
CA THR A 96 -16.66 -6.90 -11.83
C THR A 96 -15.16 -6.65 -11.67
N ALA A 97 -14.74 -5.96 -10.60
CA ALA A 97 -13.33 -5.72 -10.29
C ALA A 97 -12.62 -6.96 -9.71
N ALA A 98 -13.36 -8.00 -9.29
CA ALA A 98 -12.81 -9.13 -8.54
C ALA A 98 -11.71 -9.89 -9.30
N ALA A 99 -11.89 -10.14 -10.60
CA ALA A 99 -10.89 -10.85 -11.41
C ALA A 99 -9.58 -10.07 -11.49
N PHE A 100 -9.67 -8.76 -11.76
CA PHE A 100 -8.51 -7.87 -11.78
C PHE A 100 -7.76 -7.83 -10.45
N LEU A 101 -8.49 -7.80 -9.33
CA LEU A 101 -7.88 -7.80 -8.00
C LEU A 101 -7.19 -9.13 -7.66
N VAL A 102 -7.75 -10.27 -8.07
CA VAL A 102 -7.08 -11.57 -7.95
C VAL A 102 -5.79 -11.59 -8.74
N ASP A 103 -5.83 -11.20 -10.02
CA ASP A 103 -4.65 -11.15 -10.88
C ASP A 103 -3.60 -10.20 -10.29
N CYS A 104 -4.04 -9.07 -9.76
CA CYS A 104 -3.17 -8.16 -9.04
C CYS A 104 -2.56 -8.88 -7.82
N SER A 105 -3.31 -9.49 -6.92
CA SER A 105 -2.73 -10.11 -5.72
C SER A 105 -1.69 -11.22 -5.99
N ILE A 106 -1.74 -11.91 -7.13
CA ILE A 106 -0.88 -13.08 -7.42
C ILE A 106 0.25 -12.81 -8.44
N GLU A 107 0.33 -11.61 -9.00
CA GLU A 107 1.39 -11.28 -9.96
C GLU A 107 2.78 -11.40 -9.32
N ARG A 108 3.78 -11.77 -10.13
CA ARG A 108 5.15 -11.96 -9.67
C ARG A 108 5.71 -10.65 -9.12
N LEU A 109 6.19 -10.68 -7.88
CA LEU A 109 6.91 -9.56 -7.27
C LEU A 109 8.27 -9.32 -7.95
N PRO A 110 8.76 -8.06 -7.97
CA PRO A 110 10.14 -7.76 -8.34
C PRO A 110 11.15 -8.61 -7.56
N GLU A 111 12.27 -8.91 -8.19
CA GLU A 111 13.35 -9.66 -7.54
C GLU A 111 13.92 -8.87 -6.35
N GLU A 112 14.31 -9.60 -5.32
CA GLU A 112 14.89 -9.04 -4.11
C GLU A 112 16.31 -8.54 -4.41
N GLN A 113 16.58 -7.26 -4.14
CA GLN A 113 17.88 -6.65 -4.33
C GLN A 113 18.57 -6.55 -2.98
N LYS A 114 19.54 -7.45 -2.72
CA LYS A 114 20.25 -7.55 -1.43
C LYS A 114 20.98 -6.27 -1.01
N ASP A 115 21.29 -5.41 -1.97
CA ASP A 115 22.08 -4.19 -1.76
C ASP A 115 21.22 -2.93 -1.48
N ARG A 116 19.89 -3.02 -1.59
CA ARG A 116 18.97 -1.89 -1.40
C ARG A 116 18.31 -1.90 -0.02
N GLY A 117 19.10 -1.73 1.04
CA GLY A 117 18.62 -1.41 2.40
C GLY A 117 17.36 -2.18 2.85
N CYS A 118 16.50 -1.53 3.63
CA CYS A 118 15.24 -2.11 4.12
C CYS A 118 14.01 -1.73 3.27
N GLU A 119 14.18 -0.86 2.27
CA GLU A 119 13.09 -0.32 1.45
C GLU A 119 13.47 -0.41 -0.03
N GLY A 120 12.96 -1.45 -0.68
CA GLY A 120 13.15 -1.70 -2.10
C GLY A 120 11.85 -1.66 -2.91
N PRO A 121 11.95 -1.72 -4.26
CA PRO A 121 10.77 -1.84 -5.13
C PRO A 121 9.87 -3.04 -4.79
N ARG A 122 10.46 -4.10 -4.24
CA ARG A 122 9.74 -5.29 -3.80
C ARG A 122 8.80 -5.00 -2.61
N ASP A 123 9.25 -4.22 -1.63
CA ASP A 123 8.46 -3.92 -0.43
C ASP A 123 7.25 -3.05 -0.76
N GLY A 124 7.48 -2.04 -1.60
CA GLY A 124 6.40 -1.22 -2.17
C GLY A 124 5.38 -2.07 -2.94
N GLU A 125 5.85 -3.02 -3.74
CA GLU A 125 4.96 -3.93 -4.45
C GLU A 125 4.16 -4.84 -3.49
N ILE A 126 4.78 -5.35 -2.42
CA ILE A 126 4.07 -6.14 -1.40
C ILE A 126 2.89 -5.33 -0.84
N LEU A 127 3.08 -4.04 -0.54
CA LEU A 127 2.00 -3.16 -0.05
C LEU A 127 0.86 -2.99 -1.06
N VAL A 128 1.19 -2.86 -2.35
CA VAL A 128 0.18 -2.77 -3.42
C VAL A 128 -0.62 -4.08 -3.52
N ARG A 129 0.05 -5.23 -3.43
CA ARG A 129 -0.57 -6.55 -3.60
C ARG A 129 -1.43 -6.96 -2.40
N THR A 130 -1.01 -6.61 -1.18
CA THR A 130 -1.84 -6.80 0.03
C THR A 130 -3.08 -5.90 -0.03
N MET A 131 -2.96 -4.67 -0.51
CA MET A 131 -4.13 -3.80 -0.72
C MET A 131 -5.11 -4.37 -1.76
N ALA A 132 -4.62 -5.03 -2.81
CA ALA A 132 -5.52 -5.73 -3.75
C ALA A 132 -6.35 -6.83 -3.06
N VAL A 133 -5.76 -7.55 -2.09
CA VAL A 133 -6.48 -8.53 -1.27
C VAL A 133 -7.53 -7.86 -0.38
N GLU A 134 -7.17 -6.76 0.30
CA GLU A 134 -8.13 -6.02 1.13
C GLU A 134 -9.29 -5.45 0.30
N ALA A 135 -9.00 -4.88 -0.87
CA ALA A 135 -10.00 -4.39 -1.79
C ALA A 135 -10.97 -5.52 -2.22
N LEU A 136 -10.44 -6.70 -2.51
CA LEU A 136 -11.22 -7.88 -2.85
C LEU A 136 -12.12 -8.31 -1.68
N GLN A 137 -11.61 -8.30 -0.45
CA GLN A 137 -12.39 -8.57 0.76
C GLN A 137 -13.55 -7.59 0.92
N ARG A 138 -13.32 -6.28 0.74
CA ARG A 138 -14.38 -5.25 0.85
C ARG A 138 -15.51 -5.47 -0.15
N ILE A 139 -15.18 -5.85 -1.38
CA ILE A 139 -16.16 -6.21 -2.40
C ILE A 139 -16.91 -7.47 -1.98
N ALA A 140 -16.21 -8.52 -1.51
CA ALA A 140 -16.80 -9.77 -1.09
C ALA A 140 -17.76 -9.63 0.11
N THR A 141 -17.49 -8.70 1.03
CA THR A 141 -18.41 -8.39 2.15
C THR A 141 -19.77 -7.89 1.66
N ARG A 142 -19.83 -7.19 0.52
CA ARG A 142 -21.08 -6.71 -0.10
C ARG A 142 -21.68 -7.71 -1.08
N HIS A 143 -20.83 -8.52 -1.71
CA HIS A 143 -21.18 -9.48 -2.74
C HIS A 143 -20.64 -10.86 -2.37
N PRO A 144 -21.39 -11.68 -1.60
CA PRO A 144 -20.91 -12.98 -1.13
C PRO A 144 -20.46 -13.93 -2.24
N ASN A 145 -21.01 -13.81 -3.45
CA ASN A 145 -20.58 -14.56 -4.63
C ASN A 145 -19.14 -14.24 -5.08
N VAL A 146 -18.56 -13.13 -4.61
CA VAL A 146 -17.15 -12.77 -4.84
C VAL A 146 -16.23 -13.43 -3.82
N ALA A 147 -16.72 -13.90 -2.67
CA ALA A 147 -15.87 -14.43 -1.60
C ALA A 147 -14.96 -15.59 -2.05
N GLU A 148 -15.42 -16.43 -2.98
CA GLU A 148 -14.61 -17.52 -3.55
C GLU A 148 -13.40 -17.02 -4.37
N HIS A 149 -13.38 -15.76 -4.80
CA HIS A 149 -12.20 -15.18 -5.46
C HIS A 149 -11.02 -15.04 -4.50
N VAL A 150 -11.26 -14.83 -3.20
CA VAL A 150 -10.17 -14.80 -2.21
C VAL A 150 -9.49 -16.17 -2.10
N LEU A 151 -10.25 -17.26 -2.24
CA LEU A 151 -9.69 -18.62 -2.25
C LEU A 151 -8.78 -18.87 -3.46
N LYS A 152 -8.99 -18.18 -4.58
CA LYS A 152 -8.09 -18.25 -5.74
C LYS A 152 -6.71 -17.68 -5.43
N VAL A 153 -6.64 -16.64 -4.60
CA VAL A 153 -5.36 -16.07 -4.13
C VAL A 153 -4.65 -17.07 -3.20
N VAL A 154 -5.37 -17.70 -2.29
CA VAL A 154 -4.82 -18.74 -1.40
C VAL A 154 -4.32 -19.96 -2.19
N SER A 155 -5.07 -20.39 -3.21
CA SER A 155 -4.75 -21.59 -4.02
C SER A 155 -3.55 -21.41 -4.95
N LYS A 156 -3.17 -20.16 -5.27
CA LYS A 156 -1.99 -19.81 -6.07
C LYS A 156 -1.05 -19.01 -5.18
N PRO A 157 -0.39 -19.67 -4.21
CA PRO A 157 0.18 -19.01 -3.04
C PRO A 157 1.17 -17.92 -3.49
N PRO A 158 0.87 -16.64 -3.19
CA PRO A 158 1.76 -15.53 -3.48
C PRO A 158 2.92 -15.50 -2.46
N ALA A 159 3.67 -14.41 -2.40
CA ALA A 159 4.62 -14.22 -1.31
C ALA A 159 3.93 -14.30 0.05
N ARG A 160 4.65 -14.79 1.06
CA ARG A 160 4.10 -15.14 2.39
C ARG A 160 3.28 -14.02 3.04
N SER A 161 3.71 -12.77 2.93
CA SER A 161 2.97 -11.60 3.46
C SER A 161 1.60 -11.42 2.82
N ILE A 162 1.51 -11.62 1.50
CA ILE A 162 0.26 -11.54 0.74
C ILE A 162 -0.63 -12.75 1.06
N LEU A 163 -0.05 -13.95 1.22
CA LEU A 163 -0.78 -15.15 1.62
C LEU A 163 -1.43 -14.98 3.00
N ILE A 164 -0.70 -14.42 3.97
CA ILE A 164 -1.23 -14.12 5.31
C ILE A 164 -2.46 -13.20 5.20
N GLU A 165 -2.39 -12.14 4.39
CA GLU A 165 -3.52 -11.24 4.21
C GLU A 165 -4.70 -11.93 3.52
N ALA A 166 -4.45 -12.79 2.53
CA ALA A 166 -5.50 -13.55 1.84
C ALA A 166 -6.21 -14.54 2.78
N VAL A 167 -5.47 -15.22 3.66
CA VAL A 167 -6.04 -16.11 4.68
C VAL A 167 -6.86 -15.34 5.71
N LYS A 168 -6.37 -14.18 6.17
CA LYS A 168 -7.12 -13.30 7.07
C LYS A 168 -8.43 -12.82 6.42
N ALA A 169 -8.36 -12.37 5.17
CA ALA A 169 -9.52 -11.94 4.40
C ALA A 169 -10.54 -13.08 4.24
N ALA A 170 -10.10 -14.27 3.84
CA ALA A 170 -10.97 -15.44 3.67
C ALA A 170 -11.61 -15.88 5.00
N THR A 171 -10.85 -15.86 6.10
CA THR A 171 -11.35 -16.20 7.44
C THR A 171 -12.41 -15.19 7.89
N ALA A 172 -12.19 -13.90 7.66
CA ALA A 172 -13.17 -12.85 7.97
C ALA A 172 -14.46 -12.97 7.12
N LEU A 173 -14.40 -13.62 5.97
CA LEU A 173 -15.54 -13.96 5.12
C LEU A 173 -16.20 -15.30 5.47
N GLY A 174 -15.79 -15.96 6.56
CA GLY A 174 -16.35 -17.24 7.02
C GLY A 174 -15.86 -18.45 6.22
N LEU A 175 -14.74 -18.35 5.51
CA LEU A 175 -14.20 -19.43 4.65
C LEU A 175 -13.08 -20.23 5.31
N LYS A 176 -12.97 -20.21 6.65
CA LYS A 176 -11.84 -20.82 7.39
C LYS A 176 -11.62 -22.29 7.03
N ASP A 177 -12.70 -23.08 6.98
CA ASP A 177 -12.61 -24.52 6.70
C ASP A 177 -12.10 -24.79 5.27
N LYS A 178 -12.62 -24.05 4.29
CA LYS A 178 -12.13 -24.12 2.90
C LYS A 178 -10.66 -23.72 2.77
N VAL A 179 -10.22 -22.72 3.55
CA VAL A 179 -8.80 -22.35 3.57
C VAL A 179 -7.95 -23.46 4.17
N ALA A 180 -8.39 -24.08 5.27
CA ALA A 180 -7.65 -25.19 5.91
C ALA A 180 -7.48 -26.41 4.99
N GLU A 181 -8.43 -26.66 4.09
CA GLU A 181 -8.35 -27.72 3.07
C GLU A 181 -7.31 -27.42 1.98
N ILE A 182 -7.12 -26.15 1.61
CA ILE A 182 -6.26 -25.73 0.50
C ILE A 182 -4.83 -25.40 0.98
N LEU A 183 -4.71 -24.86 2.20
CA LEU A 183 -3.45 -24.35 2.73
C LEU A 183 -2.49 -25.52 3.06
N PRO A 184 -1.20 -25.45 2.67
CA PRO A 184 -0.20 -26.43 3.08
C PRO A 184 -0.13 -26.54 4.60
N LYS A 185 0.09 -27.75 5.13
CA LYS A 185 0.16 -27.99 6.58
C LYS A 185 1.18 -27.11 7.29
N ASP A 186 2.32 -26.85 6.64
CA ASP A 186 3.39 -25.99 7.17
C ASP A 186 2.95 -24.53 7.36
N ASP A 187 1.89 -24.10 6.69
CA ASP A 187 1.31 -22.76 6.78
C ASP A 187 0.03 -22.70 7.62
N HIS A 188 -0.42 -23.80 8.23
CA HIS A 188 -1.66 -23.82 9.04
C HIS A 188 -1.63 -22.85 10.23
N TRP A 189 -0.44 -22.51 10.74
CA TRP A 189 -0.27 -21.48 11.76
C TRP A 189 -0.87 -20.11 11.37
N ILE A 190 -1.02 -19.82 10.08
CA ILE A 190 -1.64 -18.57 9.59
C ILE A 190 -3.12 -18.50 10.02
N LEU A 191 -3.82 -19.64 10.12
CA LEU A 191 -5.22 -19.72 10.55
C LEU A 191 -5.41 -19.33 12.03
N ASP A 192 -4.33 -19.33 12.80
CA ASP A 192 -4.32 -18.95 14.21
C ASP A 192 -3.97 -17.47 14.41
N ILE A 193 -3.59 -16.76 13.35
CA ILE A 193 -3.35 -15.31 13.40
C ILE A 193 -4.70 -14.60 13.62
N ARG A 194 -4.91 -14.13 14.85
CA ARG A 194 -6.07 -13.30 15.21
C ARG A 194 -5.71 -11.82 15.21
N ARG A 195 -6.70 -10.98 14.87
CA ARG A 195 -6.62 -9.55 15.14
C ARG A 195 -6.73 -9.35 16.65
N ALA A 196 -5.62 -9.03 17.30
CA ALA A 196 -5.63 -8.59 18.69
C ALA A 196 -6.15 -7.15 18.75
N ARG A 197 -6.95 -6.84 19.77
CA ARG A 197 -7.32 -5.46 20.06
C ARG A 197 -6.19 -4.78 20.84
N ALA A 198 -6.13 -3.45 20.79
CA ALA A 198 -5.07 -2.70 21.47
C ALA A 198 -5.10 -2.90 23.00
N ASP A 199 -6.29 -3.10 23.58
CA ASP A 199 -6.50 -3.40 25.01
C ASP A 199 -6.07 -4.82 25.40
N GLU A 200 -5.97 -5.75 24.45
CA GLU A 200 -5.46 -7.11 24.66
C GLU A 200 -3.93 -7.19 24.55
N LEU A 201 -3.31 -6.17 23.96
CA LEU A 201 -1.87 -6.06 23.81
C LEU A 201 -1.29 -5.39 25.06
N HIS A 202 -1.17 -6.18 26.13
CA HIS A 202 -0.34 -5.80 27.26
C HIS A 202 1.14 -5.98 26.87
N ALA A 203 1.71 -4.99 26.18
CA ALA A 203 3.15 -4.82 26.22
C ALA A 203 3.46 -4.35 27.64
N GLU A 204 4.00 -5.21 28.49
CA GLU A 204 4.53 -4.79 29.79
C GLU A 204 5.50 -3.62 29.53
N PRO A 205 5.16 -2.38 29.93
CA PRO A 205 5.93 -1.21 29.50
C PRO A 205 7.32 -1.17 30.11
N GLU A 206 7.56 -1.97 31.16
CA GLU A 206 8.80 -2.00 31.91
C GLU A 206 9.03 -3.42 32.42
N ARG A 207 9.83 -4.22 31.69
CA ARG A 207 10.60 -5.25 32.41
C ARG A 207 11.53 -4.48 33.37
N GLY A 208 11.25 -4.57 34.67
CA GLY A 208 12.16 -4.12 35.74
C GLY A 208 13.56 -4.73 35.63
N ASP A 209 13.73 -5.73 34.77
CA ASP A 209 14.98 -6.37 34.39
C ASP A 209 15.92 -5.44 33.59
N ALA A 210 15.47 -4.27 33.11
CA ALA A 210 16.36 -3.30 32.46
C ALA A 210 17.49 -2.81 33.38
N ALA A 211 17.31 -2.90 34.71
CA ALA A 211 18.38 -2.66 35.67
C ALA A 211 19.37 -3.84 35.78
N ALA A 212 18.93 -5.08 35.52
CA ALA A 212 19.76 -6.28 35.64
C ALA A 212 20.45 -6.69 34.32
N HIS A 213 19.88 -6.32 33.18
CA HIS A 213 20.37 -6.68 31.85
C HIS A 213 20.55 -5.46 30.94
N GLY A 214 21.39 -4.52 31.39
CA GLY A 214 22.36 -3.83 30.53
C GLY A 214 21.88 -2.90 29.41
N PHE A 215 20.58 -2.75 29.14
CA PHE A 215 20.11 -1.76 28.18
C PHE A 215 19.83 -0.42 28.87
N ALA A 216 20.87 0.14 29.48
CA ALA A 216 20.87 1.56 29.83
C ALA A 216 21.02 2.34 28.51
N PRO A 217 20.01 3.11 28.07
CA PRO A 217 20.21 4.04 26.97
C PRO A 217 21.41 4.92 27.33
N PRO A 218 22.37 5.13 26.42
CA PRO A 218 23.58 5.88 26.74
C PRO A 218 23.17 7.22 27.35
N LYS A 219 23.70 7.51 28.56
CA LYS A 219 23.50 8.79 29.24
C LYS A 219 23.76 9.89 28.22
N ARG A 220 22.89 10.90 28.18
CA ARG A 220 22.96 12.09 27.33
C ARG A 220 24.28 12.88 27.55
N ALA A 221 25.42 12.29 27.21
CA ALA A 221 26.50 13.02 26.59
C ALA A 221 26.11 13.10 25.11
N SER A 222 26.33 14.27 24.51
CA SER A 222 26.08 14.59 23.11
C SER A 222 26.46 13.47 22.13
N LEU A 223 25.56 12.51 21.93
CA LEU A 223 25.64 11.52 20.87
C LEU A 223 24.89 12.14 19.70
N SER A 224 25.65 12.86 18.89
CA SER A 224 25.32 13.06 17.48
C SER A 224 25.14 11.67 16.86
N THR A 225 23.90 11.18 16.81
CA THR A 225 23.52 9.92 16.14
C THR A 225 23.17 10.14 14.67
N SER A 226 23.56 11.26 14.07
CA SER A 226 23.70 11.28 12.61
C SER A 226 24.94 10.44 12.27
N PRO A 227 24.81 9.26 11.64
CA PRO A 227 25.93 8.73 10.94
C PRO A 227 26.33 9.82 9.94
N ASN A 228 27.56 10.29 10.06
CA ASN A 228 28.19 11.11 9.04
C ASN A 228 28.52 10.14 7.88
N THR A 229 27.49 9.52 7.31
CA THR A 229 27.59 8.81 6.05
C THR A 229 27.79 9.91 5.03
N LYS A 230 29.06 10.25 4.81
CA LYS A 230 29.45 10.74 3.50
C LYS A 230 28.97 9.67 2.53
N CYS A 231 27.87 9.95 1.83
CA CYS A 231 27.64 9.34 0.54
C CYS A 231 28.88 9.65 -0.29
N GLN A 232 29.84 8.72 -0.31
CA GLN A 232 30.95 8.77 -1.25
C GLN A 232 30.35 8.49 -2.62
N GLY A 233 29.86 9.54 -3.24
CA GLY A 233 29.48 9.58 -4.63
C GLY A 233 30.09 10.84 -5.23
N GLU A 234 31.42 10.94 -5.24
CA GLU A 234 32.18 11.86 -6.09
C GLU A 234 33.68 11.52 -6.03
N GLN A 235 34.05 10.49 -6.77
CA GLN A 235 35.36 10.22 -7.40
C GLN A 235 35.05 9.17 -8.48
N GLU A 236 35.36 9.29 -9.77
CA GLU A 236 36.07 10.24 -10.61
C GLU A 236 35.55 10.00 -12.04
N GLY A 237 35.52 11.05 -12.86
CA GLY A 237 35.17 11.03 -14.29
C GLY A 237 35.14 12.44 -14.84
#